data_AF-A0A1F4D852-F1
#
_entry.id   AF-A0A1F4D852-F1
#
_cell.length_a   1.000
_cell.length_b   1.000
_cell.length_c   1.000
_cell.angle_alpha   90.00
_cell.angle_beta   90.00
_cell.angle_gamma   90.00
#
_symmetry.space_group_name_H-M   'P 1'
#
loop_
_entity.id
_entity.type
_entity.pdbx_description
1 polymer ?
#
loop_
_entity_poly.entity_id
_entity_poly.type
_entity_poly.pdbx_seq_one_letter_code
_entity_poly.pdbx_strand_id
1 'polypeptide(L)'
;MTELKVTLPDSLARDARKAGLLTPKAIGELLRDAIRRRAARVFLSNAEQVAEAKIPPMGEDEIQAEIDAVRKARRKARARRR
;
A
#
# COMPACT_ATOMS: atom_id res chain seq x y z
N MET A 1 -3.33 -21.22 -5.01
CA MET A 1 -4.24 -20.75 -6.09
C MET A 1 -5.60 -20.53 -5.46
N THR A 2 -6.29 -19.44 -5.81
CA THR A 2 -7.59 -19.07 -5.23
C THR A 2 -8.53 -18.72 -6.38
N GLU A 3 -9.79 -19.17 -6.29
CA GLU A 3 -10.82 -18.89 -7.29
C GLU A 3 -11.78 -17.80 -6.80
N LEU A 4 -12.21 -16.95 -7.72
CA LEU A 4 -13.18 -15.87 -7.47
C LEU A 4 -14.29 -15.97 -8.52
N LYS A 5 -15.54 -16.10 -8.06
CA LYS A 5 -16.73 -15.95 -8.89
C LYS A 5 -17.39 -14.62 -8.57
N VAL A 6 -17.72 -13.84 -9.59
CA VAL A 6 -18.37 -12.54 -9.42
C VAL A 6 -19.46 -12.39 -10.47
N THR A 7 -20.58 -11.79 -10.07
CA THR A 7 -21.66 -11.43 -10.98
C THR A 7 -21.50 -9.97 -11.35
N LEU A 8 -21.46 -9.68 -12.66
CA LEU A 8 -21.36 -8.34 -13.21
C LEU A 8 -22.62 -8.05 -14.03
N PRO A 9 -23.09 -6.79 -14.09
CA PRO A 9 -24.07 -6.39 -15.09
C PRO A 9 -23.57 -6.71 -16.50
N ASP A 10 -24.46 -7.18 -17.37
CA ASP A 10 -24.09 -7.64 -18.72
C ASP A 10 -23.40 -6.56 -19.57
N SER A 11 -23.78 -5.30 -19.39
CA SER A 11 -23.13 -4.17 -20.07
C SER A 11 -21.66 -4.05 -19.64
N LEU A 12 -21.42 -4.03 -18.33
CA LEU A 12 -20.07 -3.95 -17.77
C LEU A 12 -19.22 -5.16 -18.14
N ALA A 13 -19.80 -6.38 -18.12
CA ALA A 13 -19.10 -7.59 -18.51
C ALA A 13 -18.66 -7.54 -19.99
N ARG A 14 -19.52 -7.02 -20.87
CA ARG A 14 -19.20 -6.83 -22.30
C ARG A 14 -18.05 -5.85 -22.49
N ASP A 15 -18.10 -4.70 -21.83
CA ASP A 15 -17.08 -3.67 -21.97
C ASP A 15 -15.74 -4.12 -21.37
N ALA A 16 -15.76 -4.72 -20.18
CA ALA A 16 -14.56 -5.28 -19.55
C ALA A 16 -13.94 -6.40 -20.38
N ARG A 17 -14.76 -7.23 -21.06
CA ARG A 17 -14.26 -8.26 -21.97
C ARG A 17 -13.58 -7.65 -23.20
N LYS A 18 -14.21 -6.65 -23.84
CA LYS A 18 -13.63 -5.93 -24.97
C LYS A 18 -12.31 -5.24 -24.60
N ALA A 19 -12.21 -4.72 -23.38
CA ALA A 19 -10.99 -4.12 -22.84
C ALA A 19 -9.93 -5.14 -22.40
N GLY A 20 -10.18 -6.45 -22.51
CA GLY A 20 -9.25 -7.50 -22.07
C GLY A 20 -9.08 -7.63 -20.56
N LEU A 21 -9.97 -7.00 -19.78
CA LEU A 21 -9.87 -6.94 -18.31
C LEU A 21 -10.36 -8.22 -17.63
N LEU A 22 -11.13 -9.07 -18.30
CA LEU A 22 -11.64 -10.34 -17.76
C LEU A 22 -10.66 -11.52 -17.92
N THR A 23 -9.36 -11.25 -17.78
CA THR A 23 -8.32 -12.30 -17.76
C THR A 23 -7.73 -12.42 -16.35
N PRO A 24 -7.23 -13.62 -15.93
CA PRO A 24 -6.63 -13.77 -14.60
C PRO A 24 -5.50 -12.78 -14.32
N LYS A 25 -4.67 -12.47 -15.34
CA LYS A 25 -3.59 -11.51 -15.23
C LYS A 25 -4.11 -10.09 -14.98
N ALA A 26 -5.03 -9.60 -15.83
CA ALA A 26 -5.56 -8.25 -15.72
C ALA A 26 -6.36 -8.06 -14.42
N ILE A 27 -7.19 -9.01 -14.03
CA ILE A 27 -7.90 -8.99 -12.74
C ILE A 27 -6.90 -8.95 -11.58
N GLY A 28 -5.82 -9.75 -11.64
CA GLY A 28 -4.77 -9.74 -10.64
C GLY A 28 -4.09 -8.36 -10.50
N GLU A 29 -3.81 -7.68 -11.60
CA GLU A 29 -3.27 -6.32 -11.62
C GLU A 29 -4.26 -5.30 -11.05
N LEU A 30 -5.53 -5.35 -11.46
CA LEU A 30 -6.60 -4.50 -10.93
C LEU A 30 -6.75 -4.64 -9.40
N LEU A 31 -6.69 -5.88 -8.89
CA LEU A 31 -6.76 -6.14 -7.45
C LEU A 31 -5.55 -5.56 -6.71
N ARG A 32 -4.33 -5.73 -7.22
CA ARG A 32 -3.12 -5.13 -6.61
C ARG A 32 -3.22 -3.62 -6.56
N ASP A 33 -3.67 -2.99 -7.63
CA ASP A 33 -3.84 -1.55 -7.68
C ASP A 33 -4.93 -1.07 -6.73
N ALA A 34 -6.06 -1.79 -6.64
CA ALA A 34 -7.12 -1.48 -5.69
C ALA A 34 -6.63 -1.56 -4.24
N ILE A 35 -5.83 -2.59 -3.91
CA ILE A 35 -5.20 -2.74 -2.59
C ILE A 35 -4.29 -1.55 -2.30
N ARG A 36 -3.40 -1.18 -3.24
CA ARG A 36 -2.49 -0.03 -3.07
C ARG A 36 -3.26 1.27 -2.84
N ARG A 37 -4.29 1.55 -3.64
CA ARG A 37 -5.13 2.75 -3.48
C ARG A 37 -5.86 2.74 -2.14
N ARG A 38 -6.32 1.58 -1.68
CA ARG A 38 -6.98 1.47 -0.36
C ARG A 38 -5.99 1.73 0.77
N ALA A 39 -4.78 1.18 0.70
CA ALA A 39 -3.72 1.46 1.67
C ALA A 39 -3.39 2.95 1.74
N ALA A 40 -3.26 3.63 0.59
CA ALA A 40 -3.05 5.07 0.53
C ALA A 40 -4.20 5.86 1.16
N ARG A 41 -5.46 5.49 0.90
CA ARG A 41 -6.63 6.14 1.53
C ARG A 41 -6.66 5.94 3.04
N VAL A 42 -6.33 4.75 3.53
CA VAL A 42 -6.27 4.47 4.99
C VAL A 42 -5.12 5.24 5.64
N PHE A 43 -3.99 5.39 4.96
CA PHE A 43 -2.92 6.24 5.45
C PHE A 43 -3.37 7.70 5.55
N LEU A 44 -4.02 8.21 4.51
CA LEU A 44 -4.49 9.59 4.43
C LEU A 44 -5.70 9.87 5.33
N SER A 45 -6.47 8.87 5.76
CA SER A 45 -7.61 9.11 6.66
C SER A 45 -7.20 9.66 8.03
N ASN A 46 -5.92 9.52 8.40
CA ASN A 46 -5.37 10.05 9.65
C ASN A 46 -4.68 11.40 9.46
N ALA A 47 -4.63 11.95 8.24
CA ALA A 47 -3.89 13.18 7.94
C ALA A 47 -4.41 14.38 8.74
N GLU A 48 -5.73 14.50 8.92
CA GLU A 48 -6.35 15.56 9.72
C GLU A 48 -5.94 15.47 11.19
N GLN A 49 -5.95 14.27 11.77
CA GLN A 49 -5.53 14.04 13.17
C GLN A 49 -4.04 14.35 13.38
N VAL A 50 -3.19 13.99 12.40
CA VAL A 50 -1.76 14.33 12.45
C VAL A 50 -1.55 15.84 12.37
N ALA A 51 -2.30 16.54 11.51
CA ALA A 51 -2.23 18.00 11.42
C ALA A 51 -2.71 18.68 12.72
N GLU A 52 -3.78 18.16 13.33
CA GLU A 52 -4.34 18.69 14.57
C GLU A 52 -3.44 18.45 15.79
N ALA A 53 -2.62 17.40 15.77
CA ALA A 53 -1.71 17.09 16.86
C ALA A 53 -0.64 18.17 17.11
N LYS A 54 -0.46 19.13 16.18
CA LYS A 54 0.49 20.28 16.29
C LYS A 54 1.89 19.87 16.77
N ILE A 55 2.32 18.66 16.38
CA ILE A 55 3.62 18.13 16.76
C ILE A 55 4.67 19.00 16.05
N PRO A 56 5.62 19.60 16.78
CA PRO A 56 6.67 20.40 16.15
C PRO A 56 7.50 19.52 15.22
N PRO A 57 7.93 20.05 14.06
CA PRO A 57 8.80 19.30 13.17
C PRO A 57 10.12 18.96 13.87
N MET A 58 10.57 17.71 13.72
CA MET A 58 11.90 17.31 14.18
C MET A 58 12.97 17.99 13.33
N GLY A 59 14.12 18.28 13.93
CA GLY A 59 15.27 18.82 13.19
C GLY A 59 15.88 17.78 12.25
N GLU A 60 16.53 18.22 11.17
CA GLU A 60 17.14 17.31 10.20
C GLU A 60 18.18 16.38 10.84
N ASP A 61 19.02 16.91 11.74
CA ASP A 61 20.01 16.13 12.48
C ASP A 61 19.38 15.06 13.40
N GLU A 62 18.26 15.41 14.03
CA GLU A 62 17.50 14.51 14.90
C GLU A 62 16.86 13.38 14.08
N ILE A 63 16.27 13.71 12.93
CA ILE A 63 15.74 12.73 11.98
C ILE A 63 16.84 11.79 11.50
N GLN A 64 18.02 12.31 11.18
CA GLN A 64 19.15 11.52 10.71
C GLN A 64 19.67 10.56 11.79
N ALA A 65 19.75 11.02 13.04
CA ALA A 65 20.13 10.18 14.19
C ALA A 65 19.15 9.01 14.39
N GLU A 66 17.85 9.25 14.30
CA GLU A 66 16.81 8.21 14.39
C GLU A 66 16.90 7.19 13.24
N ILE A 67 17.08 7.67 12.00
CA ILE A 67 17.26 6.81 10.83
C ILE A 67 18.47 5.89 11.02
N ASP A 68 19.60 6.42 11.50
CA ASP A 68 20.82 5.65 11.70
C ASP A 68 20.68 4.64 12.85
N ALA A 69 19.99 4.99 13.92
CA ALA A 69 19.66 4.08 15.01
C ALA A 69 18.83 2.88 14.51
N VAL A 70 17.75 3.13 13.75
CA VAL A 70 16.91 2.08 13.16
C VAL A 70 17.69 1.21 12.17
N ARG A 71 18.51 1.81 11.30
CA ARG A 71 19.35 1.08 10.34
C ARG A 71 20.36 0.19 11.06
N LYS A 72 21.01 0.70 12.11
CA LYS A 72 21.96 -0.06 12.96
C LYS A 72 21.26 -1.24 13.64
N ALA A 73 20.07 -1.04 14.19
CA ALA A 73 19.28 -2.12 14.80
C ALA A 73 18.90 -3.20 13.78
N ARG A 74 18.44 -2.81 12.59
CA ARG A 74 18.11 -3.74 11.49
C ARG A 74 19.32 -4.55 11.02
N ARG A 75 20.50 -3.92 10.90
CA ARG A 75 21.75 -4.63 10.56
C ARG A 75 22.11 -5.67 11.61
N LYS A 76 22.06 -5.31 12.90
CA LYS A 76 22.33 -6.24 14.01
C LYS A 76 21.34 -7.42 14.01
N ALA A 77 20.05 -7.16 13.80
CA ALA A 77 19.03 -8.21 13.74
C ALA A 77 19.24 -9.19 12.57
N ARG A 78 19.68 -8.70 11.41
CA ARG A 78 20.05 -9.55 10.27
C ARG A 78 21.31 -10.39 10.52
N ALA A 79 22.32 -9.81 11.19
CA ALA A 79 23.54 -10.51 11.56
C ALA A 79 23.27 -11.64 12.58
N ARG A 80 22.35 -11.44 13.52
CA ARG A 80 21.92 -12.46 14.49
C ARG A 80 21.11 -13.62 13.90
N ARG A 81 20.63 -13.49 12.66
CA ARG A 81 19.85 -14.51 11.95
C ARG A 81 20.71 -15.36 10.99
N ARG A 82 22.01 -15.08 10.90
CA ARG A 82 23.00 -15.83 10.14
C ARG A 82 23.86 -16.62 11.09
#